data_AF-A0A8T3R9J5-F1
#
_entry.id   AF-A0A8T3R9J5-F1
#
_cell.length_a   1.000
_cell.length_b   1.000
_cell.length_c   1.000
_cell.angle_alpha   90.00
_cell.angle_beta   90.00
_cell.angle_gamma   90.00
#
_symmetry.space_group_name_H-M   'P 1'
#
loop_
_entity.id
_entity.type
_entity.pdbx_description
1 polymer ?
#
loop_
_entity_poly.entity_id
_entity_poly.type
_entity_poly.pdbx_seq_one_letter_code
_entity_poly.pdbx_strand_id
1 'polypeptide(L)'
;MTAPARMGPSEPGAAAEPEGRPPTTGVRGHGETLLEIRDMKVYFPIRDGLIIERHVGDVRAVDDVSLTVKRGETVGLVGESGCGKS
;
A
#
# COMPACT_ATOMS: atom_id res chain seq x y z
N MET A 1 1.37 -45.49 47.04
CA MET A 1 0.48 -45.70 45.89
C MET A 1 0.49 -44.44 45.06
N THR A 2 1.26 -44.41 43.99
CA THR A 2 1.45 -43.21 43.13
C THR A 2 0.59 -43.39 41.88
N ALA A 3 -0.34 -42.48 41.65
CA ALA A 3 -1.19 -42.50 40.45
C ALA A 3 -0.35 -42.24 39.19
N PRO A 4 -0.66 -42.86 38.03
CA PRO A 4 0.05 -42.57 36.79
C PRO A 4 -0.36 -41.20 36.26
N ALA A 5 0.62 -40.40 35.84
CA ALA A 5 0.38 -39.15 35.13
C ALA A 5 -0.38 -39.44 33.82
N ARG A 6 -1.55 -38.83 33.67
CA ARG A 6 -2.31 -38.89 32.40
C ARG A 6 -1.55 -38.11 31.35
N MET A 7 -1.07 -38.81 30.32
CA MET A 7 -0.51 -38.22 29.11
C MET A 7 -1.65 -37.51 28.37
N GLY A 8 -1.62 -36.18 28.37
CA GLY A 8 -2.56 -35.35 27.60
C GLY A 8 -2.31 -35.49 26.09
N PRO A 9 -3.30 -35.15 25.25
CA PRO A 9 -3.12 -35.18 23.80
C PRO A 9 -2.02 -34.20 23.39
N SER A 10 -1.04 -34.71 22.64
CA SER A 10 0.02 -33.92 22.02
C SER A 10 -0.59 -32.82 21.16
N GLU A 11 -0.21 -31.56 21.43
CA GLU A 11 -0.60 -30.42 20.62
C GLU A 11 -0.27 -30.71 19.14
N PRO A 12 -1.21 -30.54 18.20
CA PRO A 12 -0.90 -30.65 16.79
C PRO A 12 0.16 -29.59 16.48
N GLY A 13 1.36 -30.06 16.15
CA GLY A 13 2.51 -29.22 15.86
C GLY A 13 2.13 -28.16 14.85
N ALA A 14 2.39 -26.90 15.22
CA ALA A 14 2.23 -25.75 14.36
C ALA A 14 2.92 -26.03 13.02
N ALA A 15 2.12 -26.35 12.00
CA ALA A 15 2.59 -26.34 10.63
C ALA A 15 3.09 -24.91 10.37
N ALA A 16 4.36 -24.77 10.03
CA ALA A 16 4.99 -23.49 9.74
C ALA A 16 4.12 -22.73 8.73
N GLU A 17 3.50 -21.63 9.18
CA GLU A 17 2.73 -20.74 8.33
C GLU A 17 3.67 -20.12 7.28
N PRO A 18 3.29 -20.06 6.00
CA PRO A 18 4.09 -19.38 5.00
C PRO A 18 4.11 -17.86 5.32
N GLU A 19 5.30 -17.31 5.56
CA GLU A 19 5.61 -15.90 5.92
C GLU A 19 5.23 -14.83 4.86
N GLY A 20 4.21 -15.07 4.03
CA GLY A 20 3.78 -14.16 2.98
C GLY A 20 2.27 -13.88 2.95
N ARG A 21 1.47 -14.48 3.83
CA ARG A 21 0.03 -14.21 3.83
C ARG A 21 -0.24 -12.90 4.56
N PRO A 22 -0.80 -11.86 3.91
CA PRO A 22 -1.21 -10.67 4.63
C PRO A 22 -2.19 -11.09 5.74
N PRO A 23 -2.03 -10.56 6.96
CA PRO A 23 -2.89 -10.93 8.06
C PRO A 23 -4.33 -10.64 7.65
N THR A 24 -5.15 -11.69 7.56
CA THR A 24 -6.58 -11.54 7.32
C THR A 24 -7.24 -11.14 8.65
N THR A 25 -6.74 -10.06 9.26
CA THR A 25 -7.37 -9.43 10.41
C THR A 25 -8.68 -8.87 9.89
N GLY A 26 -9.79 -9.52 10.22
CA GLY A 26 -11.12 -9.18 9.74
C GLY A 26 -11.41 -7.69 9.92
N VAL A 27 -11.24 -6.93 8.85
CA VAL A 27 -11.51 -5.50 8.87
C VAL A 27 -13.02 -5.36 8.79
N ARG A 28 -13.67 -5.15 9.94
CA ARG A 28 -15.10 -4.83 9.95
C ARG A 28 -15.27 -3.50 9.21
N GLY A 29 -15.94 -3.55 8.05
CA GLY A 29 -16.07 -2.44 7.10
C GLY A 29 -15.70 -2.79 5.65
N HIS A 30 -15.79 -4.07 5.26
CA HIS A 30 -15.69 -4.45 3.84
C HIS A 30 -16.66 -3.63 3.00
N GLY A 31 -16.13 -2.78 2.11
CA GLY A 31 -16.91 -1.91 1.22
C GLY A 31 -16.84 -0.42 1.53
N GLU A 32 -16.35 -0.02 2.71
CA GLU A 32 -16.12 1.39 3.04
C GLU A 32 -14.90 1.93 2.27
N THR A 33 -15.02 3.11 1.68
CA THR A 33 -13.88 3.82 1.09
C THR A 33 -12.92 4.25 2.19
N LEU A 34 -11.66 3.84 2.07
CA LEU A 34 -10.58 4.23 2.98
C LEU A 34 -9.79 5.42 2.44
N LEU A 35 -9.49 5.41 1.14
CA LEU A 35 -8.80 6.49 0.43
C LEU A 35 -9.52 6.76 -0.89
N GLU A 36 -9.70 8.04 -1.20
CA GLU A 36 -10.23 8.49 -2.48
C GLU A 36 -9.34 9.60 -3.02
N ILE A 37 -8.87 9.41 -4.25
CA ILE A 37 -8.13 10.38 -5.05
C ILE A 37 -9.01 10.67 -6.27
N ARG A 38 -9.23 11.96 -6.54
CA ARG A 38 -10.00 12.43 -7.70
C ARG A 38 -9.18 13.43 -8.48
N ASP A 39 -9.07 13.20 -9.78
CA ASP A 39 -8.52 14.11 -10.79
C ASP A 39 -7.16 14.71 -10.38
N MET A 40 -6.31 13.88 -9.74
CA MET A 40 -5.06 14.32 -9.15
C MET A 40 -4.06 14.73 -10.24
N LYS A 41 -3.49 15.92 -10.07
CA LYS A 41 -2.47 16.52 -10.96
C LYS A 41 -1.29 17.01 -10.14
N VAL A 42 -0.09 16.60 -10.53
CA VAL A 42 1.17 17.01 -9.89
C VAL A 42 2.13 17.44 -10.98
N TYR A 43 2.37 18.74 -11.09
CA TYR A 43 3.19 19.35 -12.13
C TYR A 43 4.38 20.07 -11.50
N PHE A 44 5.57 19.84 -12.04
CA PHE A 44 6.81 20.46 -11.57
C PHE A 44 7.31 21.51 -12.58
N PRO A 45 7.50 22.77 -12.16
CA PRO A 45 7.88 23.83 -13.09
C PRO A 45 9.31 23.68 -13.58
N ILE A 46 9.48 23.86 -14.89
CA ILE A 46 10.76 24.01 -15.56
C ILE A 46 11.08 25.50 -15.61
N ARG A 47 12.24 25.88 -15.07
CA ARG A 47 12.74 27.25 -15.09
C ARG A 47 14.00 27.33 -15.93
N ASP A 48 14.17 28.45 -16.64
CA ASP A 48 15.35 28.74 -17.45
C ASP A 48 15.90 30.14 -17.12
N GLY A 49 17.22 30.32 -17.29
CA GLY A 49 17.94 31.58 -17.08
C GLY A 49 18.86 31.59 -15.85
N LEU A 50 20.11 32.07 -16.03
CA LEU A 50 21.15 32.09 -15.00
C LEU A 50 21.10 33.32 -14.06
N ILE A 51 20.59 34.45 -14.56
CA ILE A 51 20.50 35.72 -13.82
C ILE A 51 19.05 36.08 -13.48
N ILE A 52 18.11 35.66 -14.35
CA ILE A 52 16.67 35.87 -14.16
C ILE A 52 15.99 34.54 -14.48
N GLU A 53 15.42 33.89 -13.47
CA GLU A 53 14.62 32.67 -13.67
C GLU A 53 13.29 33.00 -14.35
N ARG A 54 12.99 32.28 -15.43
CA ARG A 54 11.72 32.38 -16.17
C ARG A 54 11.06 31.03 -16.22
N HIS A 55 9.75 30.98 -16.01
CA HIS A 55 8.97 29.75 -16.21
C HIS A 55 8.86 29.46 -17.71
N VAL A 56 9.26 28.26 -18.12
CA VAL A 56 9.30 27.85 -19.54
C VAL A 56 8.43 26.62 -19.84
N GLY A 57 7.88 25.98 -18.81
CA GLY A 57 6.99 24.83 -18.95
C GLY A 57 6.87 24.03 -17.67
N ASP A 58 6.15 22.92 -17.71
CA ASP A 58 5.95 22.02 -16.58
C ASP A 58 6.18 20.56 -16.96
N VAL A 59 6.85 19.81 -16.09
CA VAL A 59 6.88 18.35 -16.12
C VAL A 59 5.61 17.83 -15.44
N ARG A 60 4.76 17.14 -16.20
CA ARG A 60 3.56 16.51 -15.66
C ARG A 60 3.91 15.16 -15.05
N ALA A 61 4.15 15.12 -13.74
CA ALA A 61 4.48 13.88 -13.02
C ALA A 61 3.25 13.01 -12.77
N VAL A 62 2.09 13.62 -12.50
CA VAL A 62 0.79 12.95 -12.42
C VAL A 62 -0.21 13.80 -13.18
N ASP A 63 -0.95 13.22 -14.11
CA ASP A 63 -1.95 13.92 -14.91
C ASP A 63 -3.28 13.16 -14.85
N ASP A 64 -4.25 13.74 -14.14
CA ASP A 64 -5.65 13.31 -14.09
C ASP A 64 -5.88 11.89 -13.55
N VAL A 65 -5.29 11.58 -12.39
CA VAL A 65 -5.41 10.26 -11.77
C VAL A 65 -6.53 10.24 -10.73
N SER A 66 -7.46 9.28 -10.89
CA SER A 66 -8.52 8.97 -9.93
C SER A 66 -8.36 7.53 -9.42
N LEU A 67 -8.30 7.35 -8.10
CA LEU A 67 -8.10 6.07 -7.42
C LEU A 67 -9.01 5.98 -6.19
N THR A 68 -9.60 4.82 -5.94
CA THR A 68 -10.31 4.53 -4.69
C THR A 68 -9.74 3.27 -4.08
N VAL A 69 -9.36 3.33 -2.80
CA VAL A 69 -8.93 2.15 -2.03
C VAL A 69 -9.96 1.89 -0.95
N LYS A 70 -10.51 0.68 -0.94
CA LYS A 70 -11.49 0.28 0.07
C LYS A 70 -10.80 -0.30 1.31
N ARG A 71 -11.50 -0.26 2.43
CA ARG A 71 -11.06 -0.84 3.68
C ARG A 71 -10.89 -2.36 3.52
N GLY A 72 -9.69 -2.87 3.87
CA GLY A 72 -9.31 -4.27 3.69
C GLY A 72 -8.75 -4.62 2.31
N GLU A 73 -8.61 -3.64 1.41
CA GLU A 73 -7.95 -3.81 0.11
C GLU A 73 -6.43 -3.58 0.24
N THR A 74 -5.64 -4.38 -0.46
CA THR A 74 -4.19 -4.17 -0.61
C THR A 74 -3.91 -3.79 -2.05
N VAL A 75 -3.36 -2.59 -2.26
CA VAL A 75 -3.04 -2.05 -3.59
C VAL A 75 -1.53 -1.84 -3.68
N GLY A 76 -0.91 -2.34 -4.75
CA GLY A 76 0.49 -2.10 -5.08
C GLY A 76 0.62 -1.13 -6.24
N LEU A 77 1.32 -0.01 -6.03
CA LEU A 77 1.62 0.95 -7.10
C LEU A 77 3.00 0.63 -7.71
N VAL A 78 3.02 0.35 -9.02
CA VAL A 78 4.24 -0.06 -9.75
C VAL A 78 4.46 0.84 -10.97
N GLY A 79 5.72 0.95 -11.41
CA GLY A 79 6.08 1.74 -12.59
C GLY A 79 7.58 2.08 -12.62
N GLU A 80 8.04 2.58 -13.76
CA GLU A 80 9.44 2.98 -14.00
C GLU A 80 9.88 4.13 -13.07
N SER A 81 11.20 4.33 -12.92
CA SER A 81 11.73 5.44 -12.13
C SER A 81 11.20 6.78 -12.66
N GLY A 82 10.73 7.66 -11.77
CA GLY A 82 10.26 9.00 -12.14
C GLY A 82 8.80 9.10 -12.63
N CYS A 83 8.02 8.01 -12.66
CA CYS A 83 6.62 8.06 -13.12
C CYS A 83 5.60 8.63 -12.11
N GLY A 84 6.04 9.31 -11.05
CA GLY A 84 5.13 9.97 -10.09
C GLY A 84 4.52 9.07 -9.01
N LYS A 85 5.19 7.97 -8.63
CA LYS A 85 4.75 7.10 -7.52
C LYS A 85 5.03 7.68 -6.12
N SER A 86 6.00 8.60 -6.03
CA SER A 86 6.58 9.12 -4.77
C SER A 86 6.53 10.64 -4.72
#